data_AF-A0A849TUH1-F1
#
_entry.id   AF-A0A849TUH1-F1
#
_cell.length_a   1.000
_cell.length_b   1.000
_cell.length_c   1.000
_cell.angle_alpha   90.00
_cell.angle_beta   90.00
_cell.angle_gamma   90.00
#
_symmetry.space_group_name_H-M   'P 1'
#
loop_
_entity.id
_entity.type
_entity.pdbx_description
1 polymer ?
#
loop_
_entity_poly.entity_id
_entity_poly.type
_entity_poly.pdbx_seq_one_letter_code
_entity_poly.pdbx_strand_id
1 'polypeptide(L)'
;MLKQVHLINPMGNASGGSEWRTLRLFEELSTHCDVQLWSSSEPNPRFSDYPIRRIDLSIKSFPMTGTFIIVGVYHELGPWIDLARPTRTILIYNTSRLDQLQDRLHTLQRFTKPKVEIVFAARWLMDACSLSGPVEMSPIDLQRFAPAACERGD
;
A
#
# COMPACT_ATOMS: atom_id res chain seq x y z
N MET A 1 14.14 13.29 -15.23
CA MET A 1 14.38 12.06 -14.42
C MET A 1 13.02 11.44 -14.15
N LEU A 2 12.81 10.17 -14.48
CA LEU A 2 11.55 9.47 -14.18
C LEU A 2 11.38 9.40 -12.65
N LYS A 3 10.16 9.67 -12.17
CA LYS A 3 9.86 9.55 -10.73
C LYS A 3 9.95 8.08 -10.35
N GLN A 4 10.76 7.73 -9.35
CA GLN A 4 10.86 6.36 -8.87
C GLN A 4 9.84 6.13 -7.75
N VAL A 5 8.98 5.13 -7.92
CA VAL A 5 7.94 4.73 -6.98
C VAL A 5 8.17 3.30 -6.54
N HIS A 6 8.05 3.07 -5.23
CA HIS A 6 8.20 1.75 -4.62
C HIS A 6 6.90 1.39 -3.91
N LEU A 7 6.23 0.36 -4.42
CA LEU A 7 5.03 -0.21 -3.80
C LEU A 7 5.46 -1.33 -2.87
N ILE A 8 5.12 -1.22 -1.59
CA ILE A 8 5.57 -2.14 -0.53
C ILE A 8 4.36 -2.82 0.09
N ASN A 9 4.31 -4.15 -0.02
CA ASN A 9 3.26 -4.99 0.53
C ASN A 9 3.80 -6.43 0.72
N PRO A 10 3.37 -7.22 1.72
CA PRO A 10 3.90 -8.58 1.95
C PRO A 10 3.59 -9.59 0.84
N MET A 11 2.62 -9.32 -0.04
CA MET A 11 2.27 -10.15 -1.20
C MET A 11 1.99 -11.63 -0.89
N GLY A 12 1.73 -12.01 0.37
CA GLY A 12 1.65 -13.40 0.81
C GLY A 12 0.25 -14.03 0.68
N ASN A 13 -0.80 -13.22 0.57
CA ASN A 13 -2.18 -13.67 0.56
C ASN A 13 -2.88 -13.40 -0.78
N ALA A 14 -3.09 -14.44 -1.58
CA ALA A 14 -3.81 -14.35 -2.86
C ALA A 14 -5.29 -13.93 -2.73
N SER A 15 -5.87 -14.06 -1.54
CA SER A 15 -7.24 -13.61 -1.23
C SER A 15 -7.28 -12.22 -0.59
N GLY A 16 -6.14 -11.58 -0.39
CA GLY A 16 -6.03 -10.28 0.29
C GLY A 16 -6.31 -9.10 -0.64
N GLY A 17 -7.18 -8.19 -0.21
CA GLY A 17 -7.51 -7.00 -0.99
C GLY A 17 -6.36 -6.01 -1.15
N SER A 18 -5.44 -5.96 -0.18
CA SER A 18 -4.26 -5.08 -0.21
C SER A 18 -3.26 -5.51 -1.28
N GLU A 19 -3.05 -6.81 -1.44
CA GLU A 19 -2.18 -7.42 -2.45
C GLU A 19 -2.70 -7.08 -3.85
N TRP A 20 -3.99 -7.34 -4.11
CA TRP A 20 -4.59 -6.98 -5.39
C TRP A 20 -4.61 -5.47 -5.65
N ARG A 21 -4.85 -4.64 -4.63
CA ARG A 21 -4.73 -3.19 -4.75
C ARG A 21 -3.31 -2.76 -5.10
N THR A 22 -2.29 -3.37 -4.50
CA THR A 22 -0.88 -3.11 -4.82
C THR A 22 -0.58 -3.43 -6.28
N LEU A 23 -1.09 -4.55 -6.80
CA LEU A 23 -0.93 -4.92 -8.21
C LEU A 23 -1.65 -3.98 -9.18
N ARG A 24 -2.89 -3.54 -8.84
CA ARG A 24 -3.60 -2.54 -9.67
C ARG A 24 -2.88 -1.20 -9.69
N LEU A 25 -2.40 -0.74 -8.54
CA LEU A 25 -1.56 0.46 -8.47
C LEU A 25 -0.28 0.30 -9.31
N PHE A 26 0.35 -0.88 -9.30
CA PHE A 26 1.51 -1.16 -10.14
C PHE A 26 1.17 -1.02 -11.62
N GLU A 27 0.09 -1.64 -12.09
CA GLU A 27 -0.35 -1.60 -13.48
C GLU A 27 -0.65 -0.16 -13.94
N GLU A 28 -1.39 0.60 -13.14
CA GLU A 28 -1.76 1.98 -13.47
C GLU A 28 -0.54 2.91 -13.48
N LEU A 29 0.27 2.88 -12.41
CA LEU A 29 1.40 3.79 -12.26
C LEU A 29 2.55 3.49 -13.22
N SER A 30 2.76 2.22 -13.62
CA SER A 30 3.84 1.83 -14.53
C SER A 30 3.73 2.48 -15.92
N THR A 31 2.56 2.98 -16.29
CA THR A 31 2.36 3.75 -17.53
C THR A 31 2.89 5.19 -17.45
N HIS A 32 3.18 5.68 -16.24
CA HIS A 32 3.52 7.07 -15.96
C HIS A 32 4.90 7.26 -15.30
N CYS A 33 5.41 6.25 -14.61
CA CYS A 33 6.66 6.36 -13.86
C CYS A 33 7.36 4.99 -13.68
N ASP A 34 8.58 4.99 -13.14
CA ASP A 34 9.31 3.76 -12.81
C ASP A 34 8.80 3.21 -11.48
N VAL A 35 8.13 2.05 -11.52
CA VAL A 35 7.48 1.43 -10.37
C VAL A 35 8.13 0.08 -10.05
N GLN A 36 8.44 -0.15 -8.78
CA GLN A 36 8.95 -1.44 -8.31
C GLN A 36 8.05 -1.99 -7.21
N LEU A 37 7.74 -3.28 -7.31
CA LEU A 37 7.01 -4.05 -6.31
C LEU A 37 7.99 -4.68 -5.32
N TRP A 38 7.76 -4.47 -4.03
CA TRP A 38 8.59 -4.97 -2.95
C TRP A 38 7.78 -5.75 -1.93
N SER A 39 8.29 -6.92 -1.56
CA SER A 39 7.69 -7.80 -0.55
C SER A 39 8.61 -8.05 0.63
N SER A 40 8.08 -7.91 1.84
CA SER A 40 8.78 -8.27 3.09
C SER A 40 8.79 -9.78 3.38
N SER A 41 8.01 -10.57 2.65
CA SER A 41 7.89 -12.02 2.79
C SER A 41 8.01 -12.73 1.43
N GLU A 42 8.02 -14.06 1.43
CA GLU A 42 7.88 -14.83 0.19
C GLU A 42 6.52 -14.50 -0.46
N PRO A 43 6.48 -13.99 -1.70
CA PRO A 43 5.24 -13.72 -2.39
C PRO A 43 4.44 -15.00 -2.64
N ASN A 44 3.11 -14.88 -2.66
CA ASN A 44 2.25 -15.99 -3.05
C ASN A 44 2.53 -16.37 -4.53
N PRO A 45 2.65 -17.67 -4.87
CA PRO A 45 2.87 -18.11 -6.25
C PRO A 45 1.83 -17.62 -7.25
N ARG A 46 0.61 -17.27 -6.80
CA ARG A 46 -0.43 -16.68 -7.65
C ARG A 46 0.00 -15.38 -8.34
N PHE A 47 1.01 -14.70 -7.79
CA PHE A 47 1.53 -13.43 -8.29
C PHE A 47 2.84 -13.56 -9.07
N SER A 48 3.19 -14.77 -9.53
CA SER A 48 4.45 -15.04 -10.26
C SER A 48 4.63 -14.22 -11.54
N ASP A 49 3.53 -13.77 -12.14
CA ASP A 49 3.54 -12.99 -13.39
C ASP A 49 3.99 -11.53 -13.15
N TYR A 50 4.08 -11.10 -11.89
CA TYR A 50 4.49 -9.75 -11.53
C TYR A 50 5.97 -9.71 -11.07
N PRO A 51 6.71 -8.63 -11.38
CA PRO A 51 8.13 -8.49 -11.03
C PRO A 51 8.33 -8.09 -9.56
N ILE A 52 7.83 -8.92 -8.63
CA ILE A 52 7.91 -8.68 -7.18
C ILE A 52 9.31 -9.01 -6.68
N ARG A 53 9.97 -8.03 -6.06
CA ARG A 53 11.29 -8.21 -5.43
C ARG A 53 11.15 -8.49 -3.95
N ARG A 54 11.90 -9.45 -3.44
CA ARG A 54 12.01 -9.67 -1.99
C ARG A 54 12.91 -8.61 -1.35
N ILE A 55 12.44 -8.07 -0.24
CA ILE A 55 13.22 -7.24 0.66
C ILE A 55 14.16 -8.17 1.43
N ASP A 56 15.46 -7.96 1.28
CA ASP A 56 16.50 -8.71 1.94
C ASP A 56 17.65 -7.78 2.37
N LEU A 57 17.85 -7.69 3.68
CA LEU A 57 18.87 -6.85 4.28
C LEU A 57 20.28 -7.39 4.03
N SER A 58 20.45 -8.72 3.95
CA SER A 58 21.76 -9.39 3.85
C SER A 58 22.47 -9.07 2.53
N ILE A 59 21.69 -8.98 1.45
CA ILE A 59 22.17 -8.64 0.10
C ILE A 59 21.83 -7.19 -0.30
N LYS A 60 21.36 -6.37 0.66
CA LYS A 60 20.95 -4.98 0.43
C LYS A 60 19.91 -4.80 -0.69
N SER A 61 19.01 -5.77 -0.83
CA SER A 61 17.89 -5.73 -1.76
C SER A 61 16.69 -5.08 -1.09
N PHE A 62 16.59 -3.76 -1.15
CA PHE A 62 15.44 -3.00 -0.65
C PHE A 62 15.41 -1.60 -1.30
N PRO A 63 14.27 -0.91 -1.34
CA PRO A 63 14.24 0.42 -1.90
C PRO A 63 15.02 1.38 -0.99
N MET A 64 16.01 2.09 -1.56
CA MET A 64 16.89 2.97 -0.79
C MET A 64 16.37 4.41 -0.73
N THR A 65 15.74 4.90 -1.80
CA THR A 65 15.21 6.27 -1.91
C THR A 65 14.03 6.32 -2.87
N GLY A 66 13.49 7.50 -3.17
CA GLY A 66 12.31 7.67 -4.01
C GLY A 66 11.01 7.79 -3.22
N THR A 67 9.87 7.60 -3.88
CA THR A 67 8.55 7.64 -3.22
C THR A 67 8.16 6.26 -2.75
N PHE A 68 7.95 6.09 -1.45
CA PHE A 68 7.46 4.83 -0.89
C PHE A 68 5.96 4.90 -0.73
N ILE A 69 5.26 3.89 -1.23
CA ILE A 69 3.84 3.69 -1.01
C ILE A 69 3.70 2.36 -0.28
N ILE A 70 3.31 2.42 0.98
CA ILE A 70 3.14 1.27 1.85
C ILE A 70 1.65 0.94 1.91
N VAL A 71 1.29 -0.25 1.47
CA VAL A 71 -0.11 -0.65 1.30
C VAL A 71 -0.58 -1.43 2.52
N GLY A 72 -1.22 -0.73 3.44
CA GLY A 72 -1.72 -1.27 4.70
C GLY A 72 -0.75 -1.13 5.86
N VAL A 73 -1.27 -1.36 7.08
CA VAL A 73 -0.50 -1.27 8.34
C VAL A 73 -0.27 -2.62 9.01
N TYR A 74 -0.82 -3.69 8.42
CA TYR A 74 -0.94 -5.02 9.02
C TYR A 74 0.35 -5.84 9.01
N HIS A 75 1.42 -5.29 8.46
CA HIS A 75 2.70 -5.95 8.36
C HIS A 75 3.81 -5.07 8.94
N GLU A 76 4.85 -5.73 9.42
CA GLU A 76 6.01 -5.03 9.95
C GLU A 76 6.90 -4.48 8.83
N LEU A 77 7.58 -3.37 9.14
CA LEU A 77 8.65 -2.85 8.32
C LEU A 77 9.95 -3.24 9.01
N GLY A 78 10.66 -4.21 8.44
CA GLY A 78 11.91 -4.69 9.00
C GLY A 78 13.02 -3.62 9.06
N PRO A 79 14.20 -3.94 9.61
CA PRO A 79 15.26 -2.96 9.88
C PRO A 79 15.77 -2.17 8.66
N TRP A 80 15.53 -2.69 7.45
CA TRP A 80 15.84 -2.00 6.19
C TRP A 80 15.22 -0.58 6.13
N ILE A 81 14.05 -0.37 6.76
CA ILE A 81 13.37 0.92 6.73
C ILE A 81 14.20 2.00 7.43
N ASP A 82 15.02 1.65 8.42
CA ASP A 82 15.91 2.59 9.13
C ASP A 82 17.11 3.00 8.27
N LEU A 83 17.50 2.16 7.31
CA LEU A 83 18.57 2.47 6.36
C LEU A 83 18.05 3.26 5.15
N ALA A 84 16.79 3.05 4.79
CA ALA A 84 16.16 3.72 3.66
C ALA A 84 15.96 5.23 3.92
N ARG A 85 16.13 6.02 2.86
CA ARG A 85 15.94 7.47 2.82
C ARG A 85 14.94 7.85 1.73
N PRO A 86 13.64 7.53 1.92
CA PRO A 86 12.61 7.96 0.98
C PRO A 86 12.56 9.49 0.90
N THR A 87 12.25 10.01 -0.28
CA THR A 87 11.98 11.44 -0.47
C THR A 87 10.53 11.80 -0.15
N ARG A 88 9.64 10.81 -0.22
CA ARG A 88 8.22 10.91 0.13
C ARG A 88 7.73 9.55 0.61
N THR A 89 6.88 9.54 1.63
CA THR A 89 6.29 8.31 2.17
C THR A 89 4.78 8.47 2.23
N ILE A 90 4.07 7.58 1.54
CA ILE A 90 2.62 7.46 1.54
C ILE A 90 2.26 6.15 2.23
N LEU A 91 1.39 6.21 3.22
CA LEU A 91 0.85 5.05 3.92
C LEU A 91 -0.64 4.93 3.61
N ILE A 92 -1.03 3.86 2.93
CA ILE A 92 -2.45 3.57 2.68
C ILE A 92 -3.01 2.88 3.93
N TYR A 93 -3.89 3.57 4.64
CA TYR A 93 -4.60 3.02 5.79
C TYR A 93 -5.96 2.46 5.37
N ASN A 94 -6.03 1.14 5.25
CA ASN A 94 -7.18 0.41 4.72
C ASN A 94 -7.81 -0.62 5.68
N THR A 95 -7.34 -0.67 6.93
CA THR A 95 -7.89 -1.54 7.98
C THR A 95 -8.10 -0.71 9.25
N SER A 96 -9.00 -1.10 10.14
CA SER A 96 -9.30 -0.36 11.37
C SER A 96 -8.34 -0.65 12.54
N ARG A 97 -7.09 -1.02 12.23
CA ARG A 97 -6.08 -1.40 13.23
C ARG A 97 -5.28 -0.18 13.67
N LEU A 98 -5.87 0.59 14.59
CA LEU A 98 -5.27 1.83 15.11
C LEU A 98 -3.94 1.58 15.84
N ASP A 99 -3.86 0.47 16.57
CA ASP A 99 -2.64 -0.02 17.22
C ASP A 99 -1.50 -0.16 16.20
N GLN A 100 -1.77 -0.85 15.09
CA GLN A 100 -0.79 -1.07 14.04
C GLN A 100 -0.45 0.22 13.29
N LEU A 101 -1.42 1.12 13.10
CA LEU A 101 -1.17 2.43 12.50
C LEU A 101 -0.17 3.23 13.34
N GLN A 102 -0.36 3.29 14.65
CA GLN A 102 0.55 4.00 15.56
C GLN A 102 1.96 3.43 15.49
N ASP A 103 2.12 2.10 15.51
CA ASP A 103 3.41 1.43 15.38
C ASP A 103 4.10 1.71 14.05
N ARG A 104 3.34 1.69 12.94
CA ARG A 104 3.88 2.02 11.61
C ARG A 104 4.31 3.47 11.52
N LEU A 105 3.51 4.42 12.03
CA LEU A 105 3.87 5.84 12.04
C LEU A 105 5.12 6.08 12.87
N HIS A 106 5.20 5.50 14.07
CA HIS A 106 6.40 5.59 14.90
C HIS A 106 7.63 5.06 14.14
N THR A 107 7.52 3.89 13.48
CA THR A 107 8.63 3.31 12.69
C THR A 107 9.05 4.21 11.53
N LEU A 108 8.09 4.76 10.79
CA LEU A 108 8.32 5.56 9.59
C LEU A 108 8.82 6.98 9.86
N GLN A 109 8.57 7.52 11.06
CA GLN A 109 8.96 8.88 11.45
C GLN A 109 10.29 8.95 12.22
N ARG A 110 10.97 7.82 12.44
CA ARG A 110 12.30 7.77 13.05
C ARG A 110 13.37 8.43 12.15
N PHE A 111 14.47 8.86 12.75
CA PHE A 111 15.70 9.30 12.06
C PHE A 111 15.51 10.40 11.01
N THR A 112 14.73 11.44 11.35
CA THR A 112 14.47 12.63 10.50
C THR A 112 13.95 12.30 9.09
N LYS A 113 13.24 11.19 8.94
CA LYS A 113 12.55 10.84 7.70
C LYS A 113 11.45 11.87 7.38
N PRO A 114 11.05 12.00 6.10
CA PRO A 114 9.93 12.87 5.73
C PRO A 114 8.66 12.53 6.50
N LYS A 115 7.80 13.54 6.68
CA LYS A 115 6.46 13.33 7.23
C LYS A 115 5.71 12.30 6.38
N VAL A 116 5.10 11.32 7.05
CA VAL A 116 4.25 10.31 6.41
C VAL A 116 2.93 10.96 5.99
N GLU A 117 2.58 10.79 4.72
CA GLU A 117 1.26 11.13 4.19
C GLU A 117 0.35 9.92 4.32
N ILE A 118 -0.76 10.07 5.03
CA ILE A 118 -1.72 8.97 5.23
C ILE A 118 -2.84 9.13 4.22
N VAL A 119 -3.09 8.08 3.44
CA VAL A 119 -4.24 8.00 2.53
C VAL A 119 -5.24 7.02 3.13
N PHE A 120 -6.46 7.47 3.37
CA PHE A 120 -7.50 6.67 3.99
C PHE A 120 -8.33 5.95 2.93
N ALA A 121 -8.55 4.65 3.08
CA ALA A 121 -9.42 3.89 2.16
C ALA A 121 -10.92 4.19 2.37
N ALA A 122 -11.28 4.82 3.48
CA ALA A 122 -12.65 5.20 3.80
C ALA A 122 -12.68 6.36 4.80
N ARG A 123 -13.72 7.19 4.73
CA ARG A 123 -13.88 8.34 5.63
C ARG A 123 -13.93 7.95 7.11
N TRP A 124 -14.67 6.88 7.43
CA TRP A 124 -14.79 6.42 8.82
C TRP A 124 -13.45 5.98 9.43
N LEU A 125 -12.49 5.51 8.63
CA LEU A 125 -11.14 5.18 9.13
C LEU A 125 -10.37 6.44 9.54
N MET A 126 -10.55 7.53 8.80
CA MET A 126 -9.97 8.83 9.14
C MET A 126 -10.59 9.37 10.42
N ASP A 127 -11.93 9.36 10.50
CA ASP A 127 -12.67 9.85 11.65
C ASP A 127 -12.32 9.07 12.94
N ALA A 128 -12.07 7.76 12.82
CA ALA A 128 -11.73 6.90 13.94
C ALA A 128 -10.34 7.14 14.55
N CYS A 129 -9.42 7.82 13.85
CA CYS A 129 -8.05 8.05 14.33
C CYS A 129 -7.70 9.52 14.56
N SER A 130 -8.62 10.45 14.30
CA SER A 130 -8.40 11.90 14.44
C SER A 130 -7.17 12.43 13.68
N LEU A 131 -6.77 11.73 12.61
CA LEU A 131 -5.69 12.14 11.71
C LEU A 131 -6.28 12.76 10.44
N SER A 132 -5.46 13.49 9.69
CA SER A 132 -5.87 14.14 8.44
C SER A 132 -5.12 13.55 7.24
N GLY A 133 -5.81 13.49 6.11
CA GLY A 133 -5.27 13.01 4.85
C GLY A 133 -6.36 12.88 3.79
N PRO A 134 -5.98 12.67 2.53
CA PRO A 134 -6.94 12.36 1.49
C PRO A 134 -7.66 11.04 1.79
N VAL A 135 -8.95 10.99 1.45
CA VAL A 135 -9.72 9.75 1.42
C VAL A 135 -9.79 9.29 -0.03
N GLU A 136 -9.24 8.12 -0.33
CA GLU A 136 -9.40 7.48 -1.62
C GLU A 136 -10.77 6.81 -1.66
N MET A 137 -11.75 7.52 -2.23
CA MET A 137 -13.08 6.98 -2.43
C MET A 137 -13.08 5.99 -3.60
N SER A 138 -13.85 4.91 -3.46
CA SER A 138 -14.07 3.98 -4.56
C SER A 138 -14.69 4.72 -5.76
N PRO A 139 -14.16 4.59 -6.98
CA PRO A 139 -14.79 5.14 -8.18
C PRO A 139 -16.03 4.35 -8.61
N ILE A 140 -16.32 3.23 -7.93
CA ILE A 140 -17.47 2.39 -8.20
C ILE A 140 -18.75 3.12 -7.77
N ASP A 141 -19.57 3.47 -8.76
CA ASP A 141 -20.92 3.98 -8.55
C ASP A 141 -21.93 2.85 -8.69
N LEU A 142 -22.41 2.36 -7.54
CA LEU A 142 -23.39 1.28 -7.48
C LEU A 142 -24.73 1.65 -8.14
N GLN A 143 -25.06 2.93 -8.29
CA GLN A 143 -26.28 3.34 -9.00
C GLN A 143 -26.21 3.06 -10.50
N ARG A 144 -24.99 2.88 -11.04
CA ARG A 144 -24.75 2.55 -12.45
C ARG A 144 -24.76 1.05 -12.72
N PHE A 145 -24.92 0.23 -11.68
CA PHE A 145 -24.96 -1.22 -11.80
C PHE A 145 -26.40 -1.59 -12.19
N ALA A 146 -26.63 -1.92 -13.47
CA ALA A 146 -27.95 -2.30 -13.97
C ALA A 146 -28.12 -3.83 -14.02
N PRO A 147 -29.35 -4.38 -13.79
CA PRO A 147 -30.58 -3.69 -13.36
C PRO A 147 -31.07 -4.06 -11.94
N ALA A 148 -31.81 -3.11 -11.37
CA ALA A 148 -32.47 -3.14 -10.06
C ALA A 148 -33.71 -4.07 -9.97
N ALA A 149 -33.90 -5.01 -10.89
CA ALA A 149 -35.04 -5.93 -10.89
C ALA A 149 -34.54 -7.39 -10.87
N CYS A 150 -34.41 -7.95 -9.67
CA CYS A 150 -34.56 -9.39 -9.53
C CYS A 150 -36.07 -9.65 -9.64
N GLU A 151 -36.56 -9.96 -10.85
CA GLU A 151 -37.87 -10.60 -10.99
C GLU A 151 -37.75 -11.95 -10.28
N ARG A 152 -38.18 -11.97 -9.01
CA ARG A 152 -38.56 -13.23 -8.38
C ARG A 152 -39.82 -13.67 -9.11
N GLY A 153 -39.64 -14.63 -10.02
CA GLY A 153 -40.76 -15.30 -10.68
C GLY A 153 -41.70 -15.87 -9.61
N ASP A 154 -42.99 -15.63 -9.82
CA ASP A 154 -44.10 -16.24 -9.08
C ASP A 154 -44.07 -17.78 -9.16
#